data_AF-A0A1H7L9D6-F1
#
_entry.id   AF-A0A1H7L9D6-F1
#
_cell.length_a   1.000
_cell.length_b   1.000
_cell.length_c   1.000
_cell.angle_alpha   90.00
_cell.angle_beta   90.00
_cell.angle_gamma   90.00
#
_symmetry.space_group_name_H-M   'P 1'
#
loop_
_entity.id
_entity.type
_entity.pdbx_description
1 polymer ?
#
loop_
_entity_poly.entity_id
_entity_poly.type
_entity_poly.pdbx_seq_one_letter_code
_entity_poly.pdbx_strand_id
1 'polypeptide(L)'
;MKNLTRDQRRALHAYACVEKVLPKDQGEYGPRVQALGSAVLRNGLAAALAFLEREKDKAAARQLLNDLAAAGIAGIPPQVRGEELPREVRKLELGSYMRATRDVLHLMVWFRRAVQATFVEKGQDHVAE
;
A
#
# COMPACT_ATOMS: atom_id res chain seq x y z
N MET A 1 13.77 -13.61 20.09
CA MET A 1 12.98 -12.84 19.10
C MET A 1 11.52 -12.87 19.50
N LYS A 2 10.80 -11.74 19.51
CA LYS A 2 9.35 -11.75 19.74
C LYS A 2 8.67 -12.43 18.55
N ASN A 3 7.97 -13.54 18.80
CA ASN A 3 7.18 -14.24 17.79
C ASN A 3 5.93 -13.41 17.46
N LEU A 4 6.06 -12.47 16.51
CA LEU A 4 4.93 -11.67 16.03
C LEU A 4 4.06 -12.49 15.09
N THR A 5 2.75 -12.33 15.18
CA THR A 5 1.84 -12.88 14.17
C THR A 5 2.02 -12.16 12.83
N ARG A 6 1.58 -12.76 11.72
CA ARG A 6 1.64 -12.11 10.41
C ARG A 6 0.87 -10.79 10.39
N ASP A 7 -0.25 -10.74 11.09
CA ASP A 7 -1.07 -9.53 11.16
C ASP A 7 -0.39 -8.40 11.96
N GLN A 8 0.24 -8.74 13.09
CA GLN A 8 1.07 -7.79 13.84
C GLN A 8 2.23 -7.24 12.99
N ARG A 9 2.88 -8.08 12.18
CA ARG A 9 3.92 -7.61 11.24
C ARG A 9 3.38 -6.65 10.20
N ARG A 10 2.20 -6.92 9.63
CA ARG A 10 1.55 -6.00 8.67
C ARG A 10 1.21 -4.66 9.32
N ALA A 11 0.69 -4.68 10.54
CA ALA A 11 0.40 -3.47 11.29
C ALA A 11 1.68 -2.63 11.51
N LEU A 12 2.73 -3.23 12.07
CA LEU A 12 4.01 -2.55 12.30
C LEU A 12 4.60 -1.99 11.01
N HIS A 13 4.58 -2.77 9.93
CA HIS A 13 5.05 -2.33 8.61
C HIS A 13 4.25 -1.13 8.09
N ALA A 14 2.92 -1.21 8.12
CA ALA A 14 2.05 -0.14 7.64
C ALA A 14 2.28 1.18 8.39
N TYR A 15 2.33 1.14 9.73
CA TYR A 15 2.60 2.35 10.53
C TYR A 15 3.99 2.90 10.25
N ALA A 16 5.02 2.06 10.21
CA ALA A 16 6.39 2.50 9.92
C ALA A 16 6.56 3.11 8.52
N CYS A 17 5.80 2.64 7.52
CA CYS A 17 5.78 3.24 6.18
C CYS A 17 5.05 4.58 6.16
N VAL A 18 3.85 4.63 6.75
CA VAL A 18 3.00 5.83 6.74
C VAL A 18 3.63 6.98 7.52
N GLU A 19 4.28 6.72 8.66
CA GLU A 19 5.01 7.72 9.46
C GLU A 19 6.16 8.38 8.68
N LYS A 20 6.72 7.70 7.67
CA LYS A 20 7.80 8.23 6.83
C LYS A 20 7.31 9.06 5.65
N VAL A 21 6.00 9.13 5.42
CA VAL A 21 5.42 9.95 4.34
C VAL A 21 5.60 11.42 4.68
N LEU A 22 6.31 12.15 3.82
CA LEU A 22 6.54 13.58 4.00
C LEU A 22 5.22 14.35 4.00
N PRO A 23 5.03 15.38 4.85
CA PRO A 23 3.77 16.14 4.93
C PRO A 23 3.25 16.64 3.57
N LYS A 24 4.15 17.07 2.68
CA LYS A 24 3.79 17.54 1.33
C LYS A 24 3.18 16.45 0.44
N ASP A 25 3.50 15.17 0.69
CA ASP A 25 3.06 14.03 -0.11
C ASP A 25 1.83 13.32 0.49
N GLN A 26 1.46 13.62 1.74
CA GLN A 26 0.34 12.99 2.45
C GLN A 26 -1.00 13.16 1.72
N GLY A 27 -1.25 14.36 1.16
CA GLY A 27 -2.47 14.67 0.41
C GLY A 27 -2.64 13.84 -0.87
N GLU A 28 -1.55 13.30 -1.40
CA GLU A 28 -1.55 12.42 -2.57
C GLU A 28 -1.42 10.94 -2.20
N TYR A 29 -0.70 10.62 -1.12
CA TYR A 29 -0.47 9.26 -0.66
C TYR A 29 -1.74 8.66 -0.03
N GLY A 30 -2.42 9.42 0.84
CA GLY A 30 -3.62 8.97 1.55
C GLY A 30 -4.73 8.50 0.61
N PRO A 31 -5.16 9.31 -0.38
CA PRO A 31 -6.18 8.91 -1.35
C PRO A 31 -5.81 7.64 -2.13
N ARG A 32 -4.53 7.43 -2.45
CA ARG A 32 -4.07 6.22 -3.15
C ARG A 32 -4.18 4.97 -2.28
N VAL A 33 -3.81 5.06 -1.01
CA VAL A 33 -4.02 3.98 -0.04
C VAL A 33 -5.52 3.62 0.07
N GLN A 34 -6.39 4.64 0.17
CA GLN A 34 -7.83 4.42 0.27
C GLN A 34 -8.41 3.73 -0.98
N ALA A 35 -7.93 4.14 -2.17
CA ALA A 35 -8.39 3.62 -3.45
C ALA A 35 -7.84 2.24 -3.80
N LEU A 36 -6.61 1.91 -3.38
CA LEU A 36 -5.94 0.68 -3.83
C LEU A 36 -6.70 -0.58 -3.41
N GLY A 37 -7.16 -0.67 -2.16
CA GLY A 37 -7.92 -1.83 -1.69
C GLY A 37 -9.21 -2.07 -2.49
N SER A 38 -9.95 -1.01 -2.83
CA SER A 38 -11.17 -1.15 -3.64
C SER A 38 -10.86 -1.42 -5.12
N ALA A 39 -9.75 -0.92 -5.64
CA ALA A 39 -9.26 -1.26 -6.98
C ALA A 39 -8.88 -2.74 -7.08
N VAL A 40 -8.22 -3.30 -6.07
CA VAL A 40 -7.88 -4.74 -6.02
C VAL A 40 -9.15 -5.60 -6.01
N LEU A 41 -10.16 -5.24 -5.21
CA LEU A 41 -11.43 -5.99 -5.17
C LEU A 41 -12.21 -5.93 -6.48
N ARG A 42 -12.22 -4.79 -7.16
CA ARG A 42 -12.99 -4.60 -8.40
C ARG A 42 -12.29 -5.13 -9.65
N ASN A 43 -10.98 -4.90 -9.74
CA ASN A 43 -10.22 -5.09 -10.99
C ASN A 43 -9.16 -6.19 -10.87
N GLY A 44 -8.92 -6.72 -9.68
CA GLY A 44 -7.81 -7.63 -9.39
C GLY A 44 -6.50 -6.91 -9.10
N LEU A 45 -5.56 -7.65 -8.47
CA LEU A 45 -4.28 -7.10 -8.00
C LEU A 45 -3.42 -6.56 -9.15
N ALA A 46 -3.29 -7.30 -10.26
CA ALA A 46 -2.44 -6.89 -11.37
C ALA A 46 -2.91 -5.56 -12.00
N ALA A 47 -4.21 -5.42 -12.26
CA ALA A 47 -4.77 -4.19 -12.82
C ALA A 47 -4.66 -3.02 -11.83
N ALA A 48 -4.92 -3.25 -10.55
CA ALA A 48 -4.80 -2.22 -9.52
C ALA A 48 -3.37 -1.68 -9.40
N LEU A 49 -2.36 -2.56 -9.47
CA LEU A 49 -0.95 -2.16 -9.47
C LEU A 49 -0.54 -1.47 -10.78
N ALA A 50 -1.10 -1.83 -11.92
CA ALA A 50 -0.81 -1.16 -13.20
C ALA A 50 -1.26 0.32 -13.18
N PHE A 51 -2.38 0.63 -12.53
CA PHE A 51 -2.78 2.04 -12.34
C PHE A 51 -1.78 2.82 -11.50
N LEU A 52 -1.25 2.19 -10.45
CA LEU A 52 -0.23 2.80 -9.59
C LEU A 52 1.12 2.92 -10.31
N GLU A 53 1.50 1.91 -11.10
CA GLU A 53 2.69 1.89 -11.96
C GLU A 53 2.70 3.03 -12.98
N ARG A 54 1.55 3.32 -13.60
CA ARG A 54 1.40 4.44 -14.54
C ARG A 54 1.72 5.79 -13.91
N GLU A 55 1.56 5.91 -12.59
CA GLU A 55 1.82 7.13 -11.84
C GLU A 55 3.17 7.14 -11.11
N LYS A 56 4.07 6.17 -11.35
CA LYS A 56 5.34 6.01 -10.61
C LYS A 56 6.26 7.24 -10.59
N ASP A 57 6.07 8.18 -11.50
CA ASP A 57 6.83 9.44 -11.51
C ASP A 57 6.39 10.39 -10.40
N LYS A 58 5.17 10.24 -9.88
CA LYS A 58 4.67 10.94 -8.69
C LYS A 58 5.26 10.31 -7.43
N ALA A 59 5.80 11.15 -6.55
CA ALA A 59 6.48 10.71 -5.33
C ALA A 59 5.60 9.79 -4.45
N ALA A 60 4.34 10.17 -4.22
CA ALA A 60 3.40 9.39 -3.43
C ALA A 60 3.10 8.00 -4.02
N ALA A 61 2.93 7.90 -5.34
CA ALA A 61 2.69 6.62 -6.00
C ALA A 61 3.93 5.71 -5.94
N ARG A 62 5.11 6.28 -6.19
CA ARG A 62 6.39 5.57 -6.06
C ARG A 62 6.62 5.06 -4.64
N GLN A 63 6.34 5.90 -3.66
CA GLN A 63 6.46 5.53 -2.25
C GLN A 63 5.54 4.37 -1.91
N LEU A 64 4.26 4.42 -2.30
CA LEU A 64 3.32 3.33 -2.05
C LEU A 64 3.78 2.01 -2.72
N LEU A 65 4.32 2.06 -3.94
CA LEU A 65 4.90 0.88 -4.60
C LEU A 65 6.07 0.29 -3.81
N ASN A 66 6.97 1.15 -3.31
CA ASN A 66 8.11 0.71 -2.49
C ASN A 66 7.63 0.10 -1.17
N ASP A 67 6.65 0.72 -0.51
CA ASP A 67 6.08 0.26 0.74
C ASP A 67 5.39 -1.09 0.59
N LEU A 68 4.70 -1.32 -0.53
CA LEU A 68 4.09 -2.61 -0.87
C LEU A 68 5.16 -3.68 -1.15
N ALA A 69 6.21 -3.34 -1.91
CA ALA A 69 7.27 -4.30 -2.24
C ALA A 69 8.03 -4.76 -0.98
N ALA A 70 8.25 -3.85 -0.02
CA ALA A 70 8.89 -4.14 1.25
C ALA A 70 8.00 -4.92 2.24
N ALA A 71 6.70 -5.10 1.96
CA ALA A 71 5.76 -5.69 2.91
C ALA A 71 5.84 -7.22 3.04
N GLY A 72 6.69 -7.88 2.24
CA GLY A 72 6.83 -9.34 2.25
C GLY A 72 5.60 -10.07 1.70
N ILE A 73 5.03 -9.56 0.60
CA ILE A 73 3.86 -10.14 -0.06
C ILE A 73 4.16 -11.58 -0.49
N ALA A 74 3.27 -12.51 -0.14
CA ALA A 74 3.44 -13.93 -0.46
C ALA A 74 3.70 -14.19 -1.97
N GLY A 75 4.79 -14.88 -2.28
CA GLY A 75 5.19 -15.22 -3.65
C GLY A 75 6.03 -14.16 -4.36
N ILE A 76 6.19 -12.97 -3.76
CA ILE A 76 7.08 -11.93 -4.26
C ILE A 76 8.46 -12.08 -3.60
N PRO A 77 9.57 -12.08 -4.37
CA PRO A 77 10.91 -12.12 -3.78
C PRO A 77 11.19 -10.90 -2.88
N PRO A 78 11.90 -11.06 -1.75
CA PRO A 78 12.11 -9.98 -0.78
C PRO A 78 12.96 -8.81 -1.30
N GLN A 79 13.75 -9.03 -2.36
CA GLN A 79 14.61 -8.02 -2.98
C GLN A 79 13.93 -7.18 -4.07
N VAL A 80 12.64 -7.40 -4.33
CA VAL A 80 11.89 -6.67 -5.36
C VAL A 80 11.77 -5.21 -4.99
N ARG A 81 12.11 -4.34 -5.95
CA ARG A 81 11.91 -2.88 -5.81
C ARG A 81 10.47 -2.49 -6.17
N GLY A 82 9.99 -1.36 -5.67
CA GLY A 82 8.61 -0.93 -5.93
C GLY A 82 8.25 -0.85 -7.41
N GLU A 83 9.17 -0.40 -8.26
CA GLU A 83 8.97 -0.33 -9.71
C GLU A 83 8.87 -1.71 -10.39
N GLU A 84 9.39 -2.76 -9.77
CA GLU A 84 9.38 -4.13 -10.30
C GLU A 84 8.15 -4.92 -9.81
N LEU A 85 7.53 -4.51 -8.69
CA LEU A 85 6.41 -5.20 -8.07
C LEU A 85 5.25 -5.51 -9.05
N PRO A 86 4.77 -4.57 -9.90
CA PRO A 86 3.71 -4.87 -10.86
C PRO A 86 4.11 -5.94 -11.89
N ARG A 87 5.38 -5.98 -12.28
CA ARG A 87 5.92 -7.00 -13.19
C ARG A 87 5.98 -8.36 -12.50
N GLU A 88 6.44 -8.41 -11.25
CA GLU A 88 6.55 -9.68 -10.51
C GLU A 88 5.18 -10.28 -10.18
N VAL A 89 4.20 -9.45 -9.84
CA VAL A 89 2.81 -9.92 -9.63
C VAL A 89 2.24 -10.57 -10.89
N ARG A 90 2.55 -10.03 -12.08
CA ARG A 90 2.08 -10.59 -13.37
C ARG A 90 2.71 -11.95 -13.72
N LYS A 91 3.84 -12.31 -13.09
CA LYS A 91 4.51 -13.60 -13.31
C LYS A 91 4.02 -14.71 -12.37
N LEU A 92 3.17 -14.37 -11.40
CA LEU A 92 2.71 -15.36 -10.43
C LEU A 92 1.75 -16.36 -11.07
N GLU A 93 2.00 -17.64 -10.80
CA GLU A 93 1.02 -18.71 -11.02
C GLU A 93 -0.26 -18.45 -10.22
N LEU A 94 -1.40 -18.93 -10.73
CA LEU A 94 -2.74 -18.62 -10.21
C LEU A 94 -2.85 -18.77 -8.68
N GLY A 95 -2.36 -19.88 -8.12
CA GLY A 95 -2.42 -20.12 -6.67
C GLY A 95 -1.61 -19.09 -5.85
N SER A 96 -0.45 -18.69 -6.35
CA SER A 96 0.39 -17.66 -5.72
C SER A 96 -0.21 -16.26 -5.92
N TYR A 97 -0.76 -15.97 -7.09
CA TYR A 97 -1.47 -14.73 -7.36
C TYR A 97 -2.67 -14.52 -6.41
N MET A 98 -3.47 -15.57 -6.18
CA MET A 98 -4.60 -15.50 -5.24
C MET A 98 -4.16 -15.37 -3.78
N ARG A 99 -2.97 -15.86 -3.41
CA ARG A 99 -2.37 -15.62 -2.09
C ARG A 99 -1.89 -14.17 -1.96
N ALA A 100 -1.14 -13.68 -2.95
CA ALA A 100 -0.66 -12.30 -2.99
C ALA A 100 -1.83 -11.29 -2.92
N THR A 101 -2.90 -11.55 -3.67
CA THR A 101 -4.12 -10.71 -3.67
C THR A 101 -4.72 -10.60 -2.26
N ARG A 102 -4.91 -11.73 -1.57
CA ARG A 102 -5.41 -11.74 -0.18
C ARG A 102 -4.44 -11.09 0.80
N ASP A 103 -3.14 -11.22 0.57
CA ASP A 103 -2.12 -10.62 1.42
C ASP A 103 -2.15 -9.09 1.31
N VAL A 104 -2.18 -8.57 0.09
CA VAL A 104 -2.31 -7.14 -0.20
C VAL A 104 -3.61 -6.57 0.36
N LEU A 105 -4.74 -7.26 0.23
CA LEU A 105 -6.01 -6.79 0.82
C LEU A 105 -5.92 -6.63 2.33
N HIS A 106 -5.36 -7.62 3.05
CA HIS A 106 -5.15 -7.49 4.49
C HIS A 106 -4.14 -6.38 4.85
N LEU A 107 -3.10 -6.21 4.04
CA LEU A 107 -2.13 -5.14 4.23
C LEU A 107 -2.80 -3.75 4.06
N MET A 108 -3.66 -3.59 3.06
CA MET A 108 -4.37 -2.34 2.80
C MET A 108 -5.35 -1.94 3.89
N VAL A 109 -5.87 -2.88 4.68
CA VAL A 109 -6.61 -2.55 5.91
C VAL A 109 -5.72 -1.81 6.90
N TRP A 110 -4.48 -2.27 7.10
CA TRP A 110 -3.54 -1.65 8.02
C TRP A 110 -2.99 -0.31 7.52
N PHE A 111 -2.66 -0.19 6.23
CA PHE A 111 -2.27 1.10 5.65
C PHE A 111 -3.37 2.14 5.79
N ARG A 112 -4.63 1.76 5.57
CA ARG A 112 -5.79 2.64 5.76
C ARG A 112 -5.89 3.16 7.18
N ARG A 113 -5.80 2.26 8.17
CA ARG A 113 -5.83 2.60 9.59
C ARG A 113 -4.67 3.53 9.97
N ALA A 114 -3.46 3.23 9.50
CA ALA A 114 -2.28 4.04 9.76
C ALA A 114 -2.43 5.46 9.18
N VAL A 115 -2.90 5.59 7.92
CA VAL A 115 -3.16 6.89 7.29
C VAL A 115 -4.19 7.68 8.11
N GLN A 116 -5.32 7.06 8.46
CA GLN A 116 -6.38 7.72 9.25
C GLN A 116 -5.93 8.12 10.66
N ALA A 117 -4.99 7.38 11.25
CA ALA A 117 -4.50 7.67 12.60
C ALA A 117 -3.40 8.73 12.64
N THR A 118 -2.64 8.89 11.56
CA THR A 118 -1.38 9.67 11.58
C THR A 118 -1.40 10.91 10.69
N PHE A 119 -2.17 10.90 9.60
CA PHE A 119 -2.28 12.08 8.76
C PHE A 119 -3.23 13.06 9.45
N VAL A 120 -2.77 14.29 9.64
CA VAL A 120 -3.62 15.36 10.15
C VAL A 120 -4.62 15.70 9.05
N GLU A 121 -5.91 15.45 9.28
CA GLU A 121 -6.93 16.01 8.40
C GLU A 121 -6.71 17.52 8.38
N LYS A 122 -6.50 18.11 7.20
CA LYS A 122 -6.70 19.55 7.04
C LYS A 122 -8.16 19.79 7.34
N GLY A 123 -8.45 20.06 8.61
CA GLY A 123 -9.78 20.36 9.08
C GLY A 123 -10.37 21.42 8.18
N GLN A 124 -11.61 21.16 7.77
CA GLN A 124 -12.49 22.19 7.26
C GLN A 124 -12.47 23.33 8.27
N ASP A 125 -11.83 24.44 7.90
CA ASP A 125 -12.06 25.73 8.53
C ASP A 125 -13.56 26.02 8.30
N HIS A 126 -14.39 25.58 9.22
CA HIS A 126 -15.75 26.07 9.32
C HIS A 126 -15.62 27.55 9.67
N VAL A 127 -15.70 28.38 8.62
CA VAL A 127 -15.98 29.80 8.74
C VAL A 127 -17.30 29.90 9.48
N ALA A 128 -17.23 30.19 10.77
CA ALA A 128 -18.36 30.73 11.51
C ALA A 128 -18.48 32.20 11.08
N GLU A 129 -19.38 32.47 10.15
CA GLU A 129 -20.05 33.78 10.02
C GLU A 129 -21.33 33.76 10.86
#